data_AF-A0A0C2FHW0-F1
#
_entry.id   AF-A0A0C2FHW0-F1
#
_cell.length_a   1.000
_cell.length_b   1.000
_cell.length_c   1.000
_cell.angle_alpha   90.00
_cell.angle_beta   90.00
_cell.angle_gamma   90.00
#
_symmetry.space_group_name_H-M   'P 1'
#
loop_
_entity.id
_entity.type
_entity.pdbx_description
1 polymer ?
#
loop_
_entity_poly.entity_id
_entity_poly.type
_entity_poly.pdbx_seq_one_letter_code
_entity_poly.pdbx_strand_id
1 'polypeptide(L)' 'NYLVRAMQPVELSNVVSELGVYGYALGDRGMPEVRQGGHLLRTKGEKVDEGGVAVGFAVIDSPFLYELL' A
#
# COMPACT_ATOMS: atom_id res chain seq x y z
N ASN A 1 6.61 -2.37 12.54
CA ASN A 1 6.72 -1.10 11.77
C ASN A 1 6.06 0.02 12.58
N TYR A 2 6.18 1.28 12.17
CA TYR A 2 5.56 2.43 12.83
C TYR A 2 4.39 2.95 11.98
N LEU A 3 3.23 3.13 12.60
CA LEU A 3 2.07 3.74 11.94
C LEU A 3 2.04 5.24 12.30
N VAL A 4 2.54 6.10 11.41
CA VAL A 4 2.59 7.54 11.67
C VAL A 4 1.27 8.19 11.27
N ARG A 5 0.60 8.82 12.23
CA ARG A 5 -0.64 9.58 12.01
C ARG A 5 -0.58 10.91 12.74
N ALA A 6 -1.24 11.93 12.18
CA ALA A 6 -1.32 13.23 12.83
C ALA A 6 -1.98 13.10 14.20
N MET A 7 -1.41 13.78 15.20
CA MET A 7 -1.93 13.84 16.56
C MET A 7 -2.05 12.49 17.29
N GLN A 8 -1.35 11.45 16.81
CA GLN A 8 -1.26 10.15 17.48
C GLN A 8 0.18 9.86 17.91
N PRO A 9 0.38 9.15 19.04
CA PRO A 9 1.70 8.64 19.41
C PRO A 9 2.29 7.75 18.34
N VAL A 10 3.61 7.86 18.12
CA VAL A 10 4.35 6.96 17.23
C VAL A 10 4.84 5.77 18.05
N GLU A 11 4.23 4.61 17.81
CA GLU A 11 4.51 3.38 18.55
C GLU A 11 4.94 2.26 17.61
N LEU A 12 5.91 1.46 18.06
CA LEU A 12 6.29 0.25 17.35
C LEU A 12 5.12 -0.75 17.40
N SER A 13 4.63 -1.15 16.24
CA SER A 13 3.44 -1.99 16.12
C SER A 13 3.68 -3.21 15.23
N ASN A 14 2.98 -4.29 15.55
CA ASN A 14 2.77 -5.39 14.61
C ASN A 14 1.83 -4.92 13.50
N VAL A 15 2.25 -5.12 12.26
CA VAL A 15 1.55 -4.62 11.09
C VAL A 15 1.47 -5.68 10.01
N VAL A 16 0.50 -5.50 9.13
CA VAL A 16 0.41 -6.21 7.86
C VAL A 16 0.40 -5.18 6.74
N SER A 17 1.03 -5.54 5.61
CA SER A 17 1.12 -4.68 4.44
C SER A 17 0.40 -5.29 3.24
N GLU A 18 -0.22 -4.45 2.43
CA GLU A 18 -0.92 -4.79 1.20
C GLU A 18 -0.26 -4.07 0.03
N LEU A 19 0.36 -4.83 -0.88
CA LEU A 19 0.99 -4.29 -2.08
C LEU A 19 -0.04 -4.14 -3.20
N GLY A 20 -0.29 -2.90 -3.61
CA GLY A 20 -1.02 -2.58 -4.83
C GLY A 20 -0.08 -2.26 -5.98
N VAL A 21 -0.39 -2.75 -7.17
CA VAL A 21 0.32 -2.43 -8.41
C VAL A 21 -0.66 -1.71 -9.34
N TYR A 22 -0.33 -0.48 -9.72
CA TYR A 22 -1.16 0.28 -10.65
C TYR A 22 -0.96 -0.23 -12.07
N GLY A 23 -2.05 -0.28 -12.82
CA GLY A 23 -2.04 -0.53 -14.26
C GLY A 23 -2.91 0.49 -14.98
N TYR A 24 -2.55 0.78 -16.22
CA TYR A 24 -3.37 1.58 -17.12
C TYR A 24 -3.53 0.87 -18.46
N ALA A 25 -4.68 1.12 -19.09
CA ALA A 25 -5.02 0.64 -20.40
C ALA A 25 -5.51 1.83 -21.24
N LEU A 26 -4.81 2.16 -22.31
CA LEU A 26 -5.13 3.29 -23.19
C LEU A 26 -5.14 2.83 -24.64
N GLY A 27 -6.22 3.09 -25.36
CA GLY A 27 -6.37 2.75 -26.76
C GLY A 27 -7.78 2.31 -27.11
N ASP A 28 -7.94 1.78 -28.32
CA ASP A 28 -9.24 1.36 -28.82
C ASP A 28 -9.75 0.10 -28.13
N ARG A 29 -11.07 -0.09 -28.17
CA ARG A 29 -11.73 -1.31 -27.68
C ARG A 29 -11.14 -2.53 -28.39
N GLY A 30 -10.55 -3.43 -27.61
CA GLY A 30 -9.93 -4.67 -28.10
C GLY A 30 -8.45 -4.56 -28.46
N MET A 31 -7.89 -3.35 -28.53
CA MET A 31 -6.47 -3.11 -28.77
C MET A 31 -5.86 -2.03 -27.84
N PRO A 32 -6.12 -2.06 -26.52
CA PRO A 32 -5.49 -1.09 -25.63
C PRO A 32 -4.00 -1.41 -25.45
N GLU A 33 -3.18 -0.37 -25.35
CA GLU A 33 -1.86 -0.46 -24.73
C GLU A 33 -2.05 -0.63 -23.23
N VAL A 34 -1.58 -1.76 -22.68
CA VAL A 34 -1.65 -2.06 -21.24
C VAL A 34 -0.26 -1.99 -20.64
N ARG A 35 -0.10 -1.21 -19.58
CA ARG A 35 1.18 -1.05 -18.87
C ARG A 35 1.00 -0.97 -17.37
N GLN A 36 2.05 -1.35 -16.66
CA GLN A 36 2.18 -1.12 -15.21
C GLN A 36 2.62 0.33 -14.96
N GLY A 37 2.01 0.97 -13.96
CA GLY A 37 2.11 2.41 -13.69
C GLY A 37 2.68 2.76 -12.31
N GLY A 38 3.49 1.87 -11.72
CA GLY A 38 4.01 2.02 -10.36
C GLY A 38 3.28 1.14 -9.34
N HIS A 39 3.51 1.44 -8.06
CA HIS A 39 2.98 0.67 -6.94
C HIS A 39 2.61 1.58 -5.77
N LEU A 40 1.81 1.05 -4.87
CA LEU A 40 1.52 1.64 -3.57
C LEU A 40 1.52 0.51 -2.54
N LEU A 41 2.35 0.62 -1.51
CA LEU A 41 2.24 -0.23 -0.33
C LEU A 41 1.37 0.49 0.70
N ARG A 42 0.37 -0.19 1.22
CA ARG A 42 -0.43 0.28 2.36
C ARG A 42 -0.14 -0.62 3.54
N THR A 43 -0.03 -0.04 4.72
CA THR A 43 0.27 -0.79 5.95
C THR A 43 -0.74 -0.45 7.04
N LYS A 44 -1.26 -1.47 7.72
CA LYS A 44 -2.22 -1.34 8.83
C LYS A 44 -1.79 -2.17 10.02
N GLY A 45 -2.38 -1.91 11.19
CA GLY A 45 -2.18 -2.77 12.36
C GLY A 45 -2.69 -4.19 12.09
N GLU A 46 -1.99 -5.20 12.59
CA GLU A 46 -2.32 -6.62 12.35
C GLU A 46 -3.77 -7.00 12.71
N LYS A 47 -4.34 -6.35 13.72
CA LYS A 47 -5.70 -6.61 14.25
C LYS A 47 -6.78 -5.65 13.72
N VAL A 48 -6.47 -4.86 12.69
CA VAL A 48 -7.41 -3.90 12.10
C VAL A 48 -8.02 -4.53 10.85
N ASP A 49 -9.35 -4.59 10.78
CA ASP A 49 -10.05 -5.22 9.65
C ASP A 49 -10.05 -4.30 8.42
N GLU A 50 -10.22 -2.99 8.61
CA GLU A 50 -10.24 -2.00 7.54
C GLU A 50 -8.83 -1.62 7.03
N GLY A 51 -8.71 -1.40 5.71
CA GLY A 51 -7.42 -1.10 5.04
C GLY A 51 -7.36 0.25 4.31
N GLY A 52 -8.35 1.12 4.53
CA GLY A 52 -8.45 2.39 3.81
C GLY A 52 -7.50 3.46 4.38
N VAL A 53 -6.72 4.11 3.51
CA VAL A 53 -5.84 5.23 3.90
C VAL A 53 -6.66 6.50 4.12
N ALA A 54 -7.57 6.83 3.20
CA ALA A 54 -8.38 8.05 3.28
C ALA A 54 -9.31 8.10 4.50
N VAL A 55 -9.70 6.93 5.02
CA VAL A 55 -10.53 6.77 6.22
C VAL A 55 -9.69 6.56 7.50
N GLY A 56 -8.35 6.57 7.39
CA GLY A 56 -7.42 6.59 8.53
C GLY A 56 -6.98 5.24 9.09
N PHE A 57 -7.50 4.12 8.59
CA PHE A 57 -7.15 2.78 9.12
C PHE A 57 -5.77 2.30 8.70
N ALA A 58 -5.35 2.62 7.46
CA ALA A 58 -4.01 2.32 6.95
C ALA A 58 -3.17 3.59 6.74
N VAL A 59 -1.86 3.42 6.64
CA VAL A 59 -0.89 4.45 6.24
C VAL A 59 -0.23 4.09 4.91
N ILE A 60 0.37 5.08 4.25
CA ILE A 60 1.20 4.89 3.05
C ILE A 60 2.56 4.35 3.49
N ASP A 61 3.09 3.40 2.74
CA ASP A 61 4.37 2.75 3.00
C ASP A 61 5.16 2.51 1.69
N SER A 62 6.38 1.96 1.79
CA SER A 62 7.22 1.57 0.66
C SER A 62 7.74 0.14 0.82
N PRO A 63 7.82 -0.65 -0.27
CA PRO A 63 8.37 -2.00 -0.18
C PRO A 63 9.88 -1.96 0.06
N PHE A 64 10.34 -2.78 1.01
CA PHE A 64 11.75 -3.07 1.19
C PHE A 64 12.08 -4.39 0.47
N LEU A 65 12.79 -4.29 -0.65
CA LEU A 65 13.27 -5.46 -1.38
C LEU A 65 14.48 -6.05 -0.66
N TYR A 66 14.46 -7.36 -0.45
CA TYR A 66 15.54 -8.10 0.18
C TYR A 66 15.76 -9.41 -0.56
N GLU A 67 16.94 -9.97 -0.42
CA GLU A 67 17.30 -11.28 -0.94
C GLU A 67 17.34 -12.27 0.24
N LEU A 68 16.76 -13.45 0.06
CA LEU A 68 16.90 -14.53 1.03
C LEU A 68 18.22 -15.25 0.72
N LEU A 69 19.18 -15.17 1.64
CA LEU A 69 20.41 -15.96 1.62
C LEU A 69 20.11 -17.47 1.67
#